data_AF-A0A5E4LSA5-F1
#
_entry.id   AF-A0A5E4LSA5-F1
#
_cell.length_a   1.000
_cell.length_b   1.000
_cell.length_c   1.000
_cell.angle_alpha   90.00
_cell.angle_beta   90.00
_cell.angle_gamma   90.00
#
_symmetry.space_group_name_H-M   'P 1'
#
loop_
_entity.id
_entity.type
_entity.pdbx_description
1 polymer ?
#
loop_
_entity_poly.entity_id
_entity_poly.type
_entity_poly.pdbx_seq_one_letter_code
_entity_poly.pdbx_strand_id
1 'polypeptide(L)'
;MATPKNRTVTLMKNDRSKKKEEKLEPPTKQITLDVPLPTTQAQPPQTQSQKPPLTPEQLKAQEEMNATVKEIENAMYALRFYPVAANEEAKNKAVEKLDEIYSKGNETIKQLMLYMIHENLAASSDLKIMHTYDYFKMKNPTLDPGQTRINVYRAMFNYHTSIEGLVEMVNLLGRMQGDDAAKLLTYHFSHLCAYESEANHMIRASILEALGNSESLYALRALLNYAKYNDNDRTFGRVVSALILWDKKMDKTKMTDHEKQAVRTKMKEYMNRDQSENHYG
;
A
#
# COMPACT_ATOMS: atom_id res chain seq x y z
N MET A 1 53.38 2.59 -39.84
CA MET A 1 52.09 1.94 -40.20
C MET A 1 52.27 0.45 -40.03
N ALA A 2 51.66 -0.13 -38.99
CA ALA A 2 51.77 -1.53 -38.62
C ALA A 2 50.36 -2.12 -38.50
N THR A 3 50.12 -3.24 -39.18
CA THR A 3 48.85 -3.98 -39.19
C THR A 3 48.68 -4.78 -37.90
N PRO A 4 47.47 -4.87 -37.32
CA PRO A 4 47.22 -5.76 -36.19
C PRO A 4 46.92 -7.20 -36.65
N LYS A 5 47.59 -8.15 -35.98
CA LYS A 5 47.42 -9.60 -36.14
C LYS A 5 46.08 -10.08 -35.57
N ASN A 6 45.33 -10.82 -36.38
CA ASN A 6 44.15 -11.59 -35.98
C ASN A 6 44.50 -12.62 -34.90
N ARG A 7 43.74 -12.62 -33.80
CA ARG A 7 43.79 -13.64 -32.74
C ARG A 7 42.58 -14.55 -32.89
N THR A 8 42.81 -15.75 -33.40
CA THR A 8 41.84 -16.83 -33.48
C THR A 8 41.61 -17.39 -32.07
N VAL A 9 40.36 -17.37 -31.59
CA VAL A 9 39.97 -18.03 -30.34
C VAL A 9 39.33 -19.38 -30.69
N THR A 10 39.99 -20.45 -30.27
CA THR A 10 39.53 -21.83 -30.38
C THR A 10 38.42 -22.09 -29.36
N LEU A 11 37.21 -22.41 -29.83
CA LEU A 11 36.11 -22.90 -29.00
C LEU A 11 36.41 -24.33 -28.52
N MET A 12 36.61 -24.49 -27.21
CA MET A 12 36.61 -25.80 -26.56
C MET A 12 35.19 -26.37 -26.57
N LYS A 13 35.04 -27.54 -27.20
CA LYS A 13 33.85 -28.40 -27.10
C LYS A 13 33.82 -29.06 -25.74
N ASN A 14 32.79 -28.79 -24.94
CA ASN A 14 32.47 -29.60 -23.77
C ASN A 14 31.43 -30.65 -24.14
N ASP A 15 31.88 -31.90 -24.17
CA ASP A 15 31.04 -33.10 -24.15
C ASP A 15 30.31 -33.19 -22.79
N ARG A 16 28.97 -33.14 -22.83
CA ARG A 16 28.12 -33.64 -21.75
C ARG A 16 27.00 -34.49 -22.33
N SER A 17 27.27 -35.80 -22.30
CA SER A 17 26.39 -36.88 -21.85
C SER A 17 24.88 -36.67 -22.02
N LYS A 18 24.34 -37.40 -23.01
CA LYS A 18 22.92 -37.68 -23.22
C LYS A 18 22.21 -38.10 -21.93
N LYS A 19 21.26 -37.29 -21.46
CA LYS A 19 20.22 -37.71 -20.50
C LYS A 19 18.88 -37.62 -21.23
N LYS A 20 18.16 -38.75 -21.27
CA LYS A 20 16.84 -38.95 -21.87
C LYS A 20 15.88 -37.81 -21.49
N GLU A 21 15.31 -37.15 -22.49
CA GLU A 21 14.12 -36.30 -22.34
C GLU A 21 12.92 -37.22 -22.11
N GLU A 22 12.39 -37.20 -20.89
CA GLU A 22 11.09 -37.74 -20.55
C GLU A 22 10.07 -36.62 -20.76
N LYS A 23 9.20 -36.77 -21.76
CA LYS A 23 8.10 -35.84 -22.04
C LYS A 23 7.12 -35.86 -20.87
N LEU A 24 7.17 -34.84 -20.03
CA LEU A 24 6.10 -34.53 -19.07
C LEU A 24 5.01 -33.75 -19.81
N GLU A 25 3.89 -34.41 -20.09
CA GLU A 25 2.65 -33.75 -20.49
C GLU A 25 2.10 -32.91 -19.32
N PRO A 26 1.54 -31.71 -19.57
CA PRO A 26 0.91 -30.92 -18.53
C PRO A 26 -0.46 -31.55 -18.16
N PRO A 27 -0.78 -31.74 -16.86
CA PRO A 27 -2.12 -32.14 -16.48
C PRO A 27 -3.04 -30.91 -16.49
N THR A 28 -3.64 -30.61 -17.63
CA THR A 28 -4.81 -29.71 -17.70
C THR A 28 -6.06 -30.54 -17.45
N LYS A 29 -6.36 -30.81 -16.17
CA LYS A 29 -7.74 -31.12 -15.78
C LYS A 29 -8.42 -29.80 -15.46
N GLN A 30 -9.18 -29.29 -16.43
CA GLN A 30 -10.23 -28.32 -16.16
C GLN A 30 -11.20 -28.96 -15.16
N ILE A 31 -11.26 -28.40 -13.95
CA ILE A 31 -12.38 -28.63 -13.06
C ILE A 31 -13.51 -27.74 -13.60
N THR A 32 -14.43 -28.34 -14.34
CA THR A 32 -15.71 -27.70 -14.67
C THR A 32 -16.53 -27.67 -13.39
N LEU A 33 -16.57 -26.51 -12.73
CA LEU A 33 -17.57 -26.23 -11.71
C LEU A 33 -18.88 -25.92 -12.44
N ASP A 34 -19.70 -26.95 -12.66
CA ASP A 34 -21.12 -26.80 -12.99
C ASP A 34 -21.85 -26.25 -11.75
N VAL A 35 -21.69 -24.95 -11.52
CA VAL A 35 -22.63 -24.19 -10.71
C VAL A 35 -23.60 -23.56 -11.72
N PRO A 36 -24.89 -23.94 -11.75
CA PRO A 36 -25.84 -23.26 -12.60
C PRO A 36 -25.89 -21.80 -12.17
N LEU A 37 -25.42 -20.90 -13.05
CA LEU A 37 -25.70 -19.48 -12.90
C LEU A 37 -27.22 -19.32 -12.88
N PRO A 38 -27.80 -18.62 -11.90
CA PRO A 38 -29.19 -18.24 -11.97
C PRO A 38 -29.39 -17.45 -13.27
N THR A 39 -30.26 -17.97 -14.11
CA THR A 39 -30.74 -17.34 -15.33
C THR A 39 -31.14 -15.91 -15.01
N THR A 40 -30.61 -14.98 -15.81
CA THR A 40 -30.89 -13.56 -15.76
C THR A 40 -32.40 -13.35 -15.66
N GLN A 41 -32.89 -12.99 -14.46
CA GLN A 41 -34.24 -12.46 -14.35
C GLN A 41 -34.26 -11.21 -15.24
N ALA A 42 -35.17 -11.20 -16.21
CA ALA A 42 -35.45 -10.02 -17.00
C ALA A 42 -35.65 -8.84 -16.03
N GLN A 43 -34.81 -7.81 -16.17
CA GLN A 43 -34.97 -6.58 -15.40
C GLN A 43 -36.41 -6.08 -15.64
N PRO A 44 -37.22 -5.88 -14.58
CA PRO A 44 -38.46 -5.17 -14.75
C PRO A 44 -38.14 -3.76 -15.30
N PRO A 45 -38.98 -3.22 -16.20
CA PRO A 45 -38.73 -1.92 -16.82
C PRO A 45 -38.40 -0.89 -15.75
N GLN A 46 -37.20 -0.28 -15.86
CA GLN A 46 -36.79 0.82 -15.01
C GLN A 46 -37.81 1.94 -15.17
N THR A 47 -38.73 2.04 -14.23
CA THR A 47 -39.47 3.27 -14.00
C THR A 47 -38.40 4.28 -13.60
N GLN A 48 -38.16 5.29 -14.45
CA GLN A 48 -37.32 6.43 -14.10
C GLN A 48 -37.91 7.06 -12.84
N SER A 49 -37.41 6.63 -11.68
CA SER A 49 -37.64 7.33 -10.42
C SER A 49 -36.93 8.66 -10.57
N GLN A 50 -37.67 9.68 -11.00
CA GLN A 50 -37.22 11.06 -10.90
C GLN A 50 -36.83 11.28 -9.45
N LYS A 51 -35.52 11.35 -9.18
CA LYS A 51 -35.01 11.76 -7.87
C LYS A 51 -35.71 13.07 -7.54
N PRO A 52 -36.38 13.19 -6.38
CA PRO A 52 -37.01 14.44 -6.01
C PRO A 52 -35.97 15.56 -6.08
N PRO A 53 -36.35 16.76 -6.61
CA PRO A 53 -35.44 17.87 -6.73
C PRO A 53 -34.84 18.19 -5.36
N LEU A 54 -33.52 18.37 -5.33
CA LEU A 54 -32.78 18.65 -4.10
C LEU A 54 -33.27 19.97 -3.50
N THR A 55 -33.41 19.98 -2.18
CA THR A 55 -33.69 21.21 -1.43
C THR A 55 -32.50 22.18 -1.55
N PRO A 56 -32.72 23.50 -1.39
CA PRO A 56 -31.64 24.49 -1.39
C PRO A 56 -30.51 24.19 -0.40
N GLU A 57 -30.84 23.62 0.76
CA GLU A 57 -29.86 23.19 1.78
C GLU A 57 -29.03 21.99 1.30
N GLN A 58 -29.66 21.03 0.61
CA GLN A 58 -28.95 19.89 0.02
C GLN A 58 -28.05 20.32 -1.15
N LEU A 59 -28.48 21.29 -1.95
CA LEU A 59 -27.65 21.87 -3.02
C LEU A 59 -26.41 22.53 -2.45
N LYS A 60 -26.56 23.37 -1.41
CA LYS A 60 -25.42 24.02 -0.74
C LYS A 60 -24.45 23.01 -0.12
N ALA A 61 -24.98 22.01 0.58
CA ALA A 61 -24.14 20.94 1.15
C ALA A 61 -23.40 20.14 0.06
N GLN A 62 -24.02 19.94 -1.10
CA GLN A 62 -23.41 19.28 -2.24
C GLN A 62 -22.31 20.14 -2.89
N GLU A 63 -22.51 21.45 -3.00
CA GLU A 63 -21.49 22.38 -3.49
C GLU A 63 -20.27 22.43 -2.56
N GLU A 64 -20.48 22.49 -1.24
CA GLU A 64 -19.42 22.44 -0.23
C GLU A 64 -18.65 21.11 -0.28
N MET A 65 -19.37 19.99 -0.45
CA MET A 65 -18.78 18.67 -0.64
C MET A 65 -17.91 18.63 -1.91
N ASN A 66 -18.43 19.09 -3.05
CA ASN A 66 -17.70 19.12 -4.31
C ASN A 66 -16.44 20.00 -4.24
N ALA A 67 -16.52 21.14 -3.56
CA ALA A 67 -15.35 22.00 -3.33
C ALA A 67 -14.28 21.27 -2.50
N THR A 68 -14.70 20.61 -1.42
CA THR A 68 -13.80 19.82 -0.57
C THR A 68 -13.15 18.68 -1.34
N VAL A 69 -13.91 17.94 -2.16
CA VAL A 69 -13.40 16.86 -3.02
C VAL A 69 -12.31 17.40 -3.95
N LYS A 70 -12.55 18.55 -4.60
CA LYS A 70 -11.57 19.17 -5.49
C LYS A 70 -10.29 19.59 -4.74
N GLU A 71 -10.41 20.08 -3.51
CA GLU A 71 -9.25 20.39 -2.67
C GLU A 71 -8.43 19.12 -2.35
N ILE A 72 -9.10 18.02 -2.02
CA ILE A 72 -8.46 16.72 -1.78
C ILE A 72 -7.75 16.24 -3.04
N GLU A 73 -8.41 16.28 -4.20
CA GLU A 73 -7.83 15.87 -5.48
C GLU A 73 -6.58 16.68 -5.84
N ASN A 74 -6.62 18.00 -5.65
CA ASN A 74 -5.48 18.88 -5.91
C ASN A 74 -4.31 18.59 -4.96
N ALA A 75 -4.59 18.39 -3.68
CA ALA A 75 -3.55 18.06 -2.70
C ALA A 75 -2.95 16.68 -2.97
N MET A 76 -3.79 15.66 -3.25
CA MET A 76 -3.33 14.34 -3.65
C MET A 76 -2.50 14.39 -4.93
N TYR A 77 -2.86 15.24 -5.91
CA TYR A 77 -2.06 15.46 -7.11
C TYR A 77 -0.66 15.99 -6.77
N ALA A 78 -0.57 17.07 -5.99
CA ALA A 78 0.71 17.67 -5.61
C ALA A 78 1.61 16.67 -4.87
N LEU A 79 1.03 15.84 -4.00
CA LEU A 79 1.76 14.80 -3.30
C LEU A 79 2.22 13.67 -4.22
N ARG A 80 1.33 13.15 -5.09
CA ARG A 80 1.59 12.01 -5.97
C ARG A 80 2.59 12.31 -7.09
N PHE A 81 2.58 13.53 -7.59
CA PHE A 81 3.37 13.94 -8.76
C PHE A 81 4.57 14.83 -8.40
N TYR A 82 4.91 14.95 -7.11
CA TYR A 82 6.22 15.42 -6.70
C TYR A 82 7.29 14.38 -7.09
N PRO A 83 8.48 14.81 -7.59
CA PRO A 83 8.94 16.17 -7.85
C PRO A 83 8.68 16.68 -9.29
N VAL A 84 7.95 15.92 -10.12
CA VAL A 84 7.87 16.19 -11.56
C VAL A 84 6.89 17.30 -11.91
N ALA A 85 5.72 17.31 -11.26
CA ALA A 85 4.65 18.29 -11.51
C ALA A 85 4.37 19.21 -10.31
N ALA A 86 5.02 18.95 -9.18
CA ALA A 86 4.94 19.76 -7.98
C ALA A 86 6.33 19.91 -7.37
N ASN A 87 6.58 21.06 -6.74
CA ASN A 87 7.79 21.28 -5.96
C ASN A 87 7.60 20.82 -4.50
N GLU A 88 8.68 20.81 -3.73
CA GLU A 88 8.67 20.27 -2.37
C GLU A 88 7.75 21.06 -1.43
N GLU A 89 7.72 22.39 -1.59
CA GLU A 89 6.85 23.27 -0.83
C GLU A 89 5.36 22.95 -1.07
N ALA A 90 4.97 22.77 -2.33
CA ALA A 90 3.61 22.38 -2.69
C ALA A 90 3.25 21.00 -2.15
N LYS A 91 4.19 20.04 -2.19
CA LYS A 91 4.02 18.72 -1.59
C LYS A 91 3.82 18.80 -0.07
N ASN A 92 4.63 19.58 0.64
CA ASN A 92 4.51 19.75 2.09
C ASN A 92 3.17 20.41 2.47
N LYS A 93 2.78 21.48 1.77
CA LYS A 93 1.47 22.13 1.95
C LYS A 93 0.31 21.19 1.67
N ALA A 94 0.44 20.32 0.67
CA ALA A 94 -0.57 19.32 0.37
C ALA A 94 -0.74 18.29 1.51
N VAL A 95 0.35 17.83 2.12
CA VAL A 95 0.29 16.92 3.28
C VAL A 95 -0.43 17.58 4.46
N GLU A 96 -0.09 18.82 4.80
CA GLU A 96 -0.75 19.58 5.87
C GLU A 96 -2.23 19.79 5.59
N LYS A 97 -2.57 20.13 4.35
CA LYS A 97 -3.96 20.34 3.92
C LYS A 97 -4.78 19.05 4.00
N LEU A 98 -4.21 17.91 3.60
CA LEU A 98 -4.88 16.61 3.70
C LEU A 98 -5.13 16.21 5.16
N ASP A 99 -4.16 16.44 6.04
CA ASP A 99 -4.31 16.19 7.48
C ASP A 99 -5.41 17.05 8.10
N GLU A 100 -5.48 18.34 7.74
CA GLU A 100 -6.52 19.26 8.16
C GLU A 100 -7.91 18.82 7.68
N ILE A 101 -8.05 18.52 6.38
CA ILE A 101 -9.33 18.08 5.79
C ILE A 101 -9.80 16.78 6.45
N TYR A 102 -8.91 15.82 6.66
CA TYR A 102 -9.28 14.56 7.31
C TYR A 102 -9.76 14.78 8.74
N SER A 103 -9.04 15.60 9.51
CA SER A 103 -9.34 15.87 10.92
C SER A 103 -10.68 16.57 11.11
N LYS A 104 -11.04 17.50 10.21
CA LYS A 104 -12.29 18.27 10.26
C LYS A 104 -13.44 17.64 9.46
N GLY A 105 -13.12 16.70 8.57
CA GLY A 105 -14.05 16.11 7.62
C GLY A 105 -15.10 15.23 8.28
N ASN A 106 -16.26 15.13 7.63
CA ASN A 106 -17.26 14.13 7.98
C ASN A 106 -16.82 12.72 7.53
N GLU A 107 -17.60 11.71 7.90
CA GLU A 107 -17.27 10.32 7.60
C GLU A 107 -17.09 10.07 6.09
N THR A 108 -17.91 10.67 5.24
CA THR A 108 -17.80 10.53 3.78
C THR A 108 -16.45 11.05 3.26
N ILE A 109 -16.02 12.23 3.73
CA ILE A 109 -14.71 12.79 3.36
C ILE A 109 -13.58 11.89 3.84
N LYS A 110 -13.65 11.39 5.08
CA LYS A 110 -12.64 10.49 5.63
C LYS A 110 -12.53 9.21 4.80
N GLN A 111 -13.65 8.56 4.48
CA GLN A 111 -13.67 7.35 3.67
C GLN A 111 -13.14 7.60 2.25
N LEU A 112 -13.48 8.73 1.63
CA LEU A 112 -12.92 9.10 0.32
C LEU A 112 -11.41 9.24 0.38
N MET A 113 -10.87 9.94 1.38
CA MET A 113 -9.42 10.12 1.54
C MET A 113 -8.71 8.78 1.78
N LEU A 114 -9.27 7.93 2.64
CA LEU A 114 -8.75 6.58 2.87
C LEU A 114 -8.74 5.75 1.57
N TYR A 115 -9.81 5.85 0.78
CA TYR A 115 -9.89 5.18 -0.52
C TYR A 115 -8.83 5.68 -1.51
N MET A 116 -8.63 7.00 -1.63
CA MET A 116 -7.62 7.56 -2.53
C MET A 116 -6.18 7.17 -2.13
N ILE A 117 -5.90 7.11 -0.83
CA ILE A 117 -4.62 6.61 -0.32
C ILE A 117 -4.47 5.12 -0.60
N HIS A 118 -5.53 4.34 -0.35
CA HIS A 118 -5.57 2.91 -0.66
C HIS A 118 -5.26 2.64 -2.13
N GLU A 119 -5.89 3.34 -3.07
CA GLU A 119 -5.65 3.14 -4.50
C GLU A 119 -4.16 3.34 -4.86
N ASN A 120 -3.52 4.32 -4.24
CA ASN A 120 -2.11 4.59 -4.48
C ASN A 120 -1.19 3.55 -3.81
N LEU A 121 -1.53 3.08 -2.61
CA LEU A 121 -0.78 2.01 -1.95
C LEU A 121 -0.99 0.65 -2.63
N ALA A 122 -2.19 0.36 -3.14
CA ALA A 122 -2.50 -0.88 -3.85
C ALA A 122 -1.72 -0.99 -5.15
N ALA A 123 -1.49 0.15 -5.82
CA ALA A 123 -0.62 0.25 -6.98
C ALA A 123 0.83 -0.21 -6.69
N SER A 124 1.27 -0.33 -5.43
CA SER A 124 2.62 -0.78 -5.10
C SER A 124 2.93 -2.21 -5.58
N SER A 125 1.92 -3.06 -5.79
CA SER A 125 2.12 -4.41 -6.34
C SER A 125 2.77 -4.39 -7.73
N ASP A 126 2.55 -3.31 -8.47
CA ASP A 126 2.92 -3.17 -9.86
C ASP A 126 4.22 -2.36 -10.05
N LEU A 127 4.93 -1.99 -8.97
CA LEU A 127 6.18 -1.20 -9.05
C LEU A 127 7.19 -1.75 -10.07
N LYS A 128 7.25 -3.08 -10.22
CA LYS A 128 8.14 -3.76 -11.18
C LYS A 128 7.81 -3.47 -12.65
N ILE A 129 6.57 -3.12 -12.97
CA ILE A 129 6.08 -2.94 -14.35
C ILE A 129 5.61 -1.51 -14.63
N MET A 130 5.39 -0.71 -13.58
CA MET A 130 4.90 0.67 -13.65
C MET A 130 5.84 1.68 -14.31
N HIS A 131 7.02 1.26 -14.74
CA HIS A 131 7.99 2.06 -15.50
C HIS A 131 8.22 1.53 -16.91
N THR A 132 7.33 0.65 -17.40
CA THR A 132 7.47 0.05 -18.73
C THR A 132 6.50 0.71 -19.73
N TYR A 133 6.96 0.85 -20.97
CA TYR A 133 6.14 1.35 -22.07
C TYR A 133 4.88 0.50 -22.28
N ASP A 134 5.03 -0.82 -22.23
CA ASP A 134 3.93 -1.76 -22.47
C ASP A 134 2.84 -1.65 -21.40
N TYR A 135 3.21 -1.42 -20.13
CA TYR A 135 2.24 -1.17 -19.07
C TYR A 135 1.37 0.07 -19.37
N PHE A 136 2.00 1.19 -19.75
CA PHE A 136 1.26 2.42 -20.07
C PHE A 136 0.43 2.31 -21.36
N LYS A 137 0.97 1.65 -22.39
CA LYS A 137 0.26 1.39 -23.64
C LYS A 137 -0.94 0.47 -23.43
N MET A 138 -0.82 -0.54 -22.57
CA MET A 138 -1.93 -1.43 -22.22
C MET A 138 -3.03 -0.68 -21.47
N LYS A 139 -2.67 0.20 -20.52
CA LYS A 139 -3.67 1.01 -19.79
C LYS A 139 -4.28 2.13 -20.63
N ASN A 140 -3.56 2.64 -21.62
CA ASN A 140 -4.00 3.74 -22.48
C ASN A 140 -3.66 3.45 -23.96
N PRO A 141 -4.38 2.53 -24.63
CA PRO A 141 -4.04 2.07 -25.97
C PRO A 141 -4.20 3.14 -27.05
N THR A 142 -4.97 4.19 -26.78
CA THR A 142 -5.23 5.31 -27.68
C THR A 142 -4.20 6.44 -27.58
N LEU A 143 -3.29 6.37 -26.61
CA LEU A 143 -2.31 7.42 -26.36
C LEU A 143 -1.20 7.36 -27.42
N ASP A 144 -0.78 8.53 -27.89
CA ASP A 144 0.36 8.63 -28.81
C ASP A 144 1.64 8.01 -28.20
N PRO A 145 2.47 7.30 -28.98
CA PRO A 145 3.72 6.71 -28.50
C PRO A 145 4.69 7.72 -27.84
N GLY A 146 4.75 8.96 -28.33
CA GLY A 146 5.54 10.02 -27.72
C GLY A 146 5.03 10.38 -26.32
N GLN A 147 3.71 10.56 -26.18
CA GLN A 147 3.09 10.81 -24.88
C GLN A 147 3.23 9.63 -23.91
N THR A 148 3.17 8.40 -24.43
CA THR A 148 3.39 7.19 -23.63
C THR A 148 4.80 7.15 -23.04
N ARG A 149 5.83 7.47 -23.85
CA ARG A 149 7.21 7.58 -23.37
C ARG A 149 7.38 8.67 -22.32
N ILE A 150 6.74 9.83 -22.51
CA ILE A 150 6.76 10.92 -21.52
C ILE A 150 6.12 10.45 -20.21
N ASN A 151 4.99 9.76 -20.26
CA ASN A 151 4.32 9.26 -19.06
C ASN A 151 5.16 8.22 -18.31
N VAL A 152 5.82 7.31 -19.03
CA VAL A 152 6.80 6.37 -18.46
C VAL A 152 7.92 7.14 -17.75
N TYR A 153 8.52 8.11 -18.43
CA TYR A 153 9.59 8.92 -17.86
C TYR A 153 9.13 9.64 -16.60
N ARG A 154 7.95 10.28 -16.62
CA ARG A 154 7.37 10.94 -15.43
C ARG A 154 7.15 9.95 -14.29
N ALA A 155 6.61 8.77 -14.57
CA ALA A 155 6.36 7.74 -13.56
C ALA A 155 7.66 7.26 -12.89
N MET A 156 8.79 7.21 -13.59
CA MET A 156 10.07 6.82 -12.97
C MET A 156 10.50 7.74 -11.83
N PHE A 157 10.06 9.00 -11.84
CA PHE A 157 10.50 10.00 -10.85
C PHE A 157 9.40 10.43 -9.88
N ASN A 158 8.13 10.12 -10.15
CA ASN A 158 7.02 10.52 -9.30
C ASN A 158 6.87 9.66 -8.05
N TYR A 159 6.41 10.29 -6.97
CA TYR A 159 6.14 9.63 -5.70
C TYR A 159 5.08 8.52 -5.77
N HIS A 160 4.03 8.65 -6.58
CA HIS A 160 3.01 7.59 -6.71
C HIS A 160 3.53 6.26 -7.30
N THR A 161 4.77 6.23 -7.75
CA THR A 161 5.43 5.07 -8.36
C THR A 161 6.83 4.84 -7.80
N SER A 162 7.17 5.48 -6.66
CA SER A 162 8.45 5.32 -5.97
C SER A 162 8.27 4.79 -4.55
N ILE A 163 9.32 4.20 -3.99
CA ILE A 163 9.30 3.69 -2.61
C ILE A 163 9.14 4.85 -1.62
N GLU A 164 9.85 5.96 -1.84
CA GLU A 164 9.76 7.15 -0.99
C GLU A 164 8.35 7.71 -0.95
N GLY A 165 7.69 7.80 -2.11
CA GLY A 165 6.32 8.29 -2.16
C GLY A 165 5.30 7.33 -1.54
N LEU A 166 5.50 6.01 -1.65
CA LEU A 166 4.68 5.03 -0.93
C LEU A 166 4.88 5.12 0.58
N VAL A 167 6.11 5.31 1.05
CA VAL A 167 6.40 5.57 2.47
C VAL A 167 5.73 6.86 2.93
N GLU A 168 5.75 7.93 2.12
CA GLU A 168 5.06 9.17 2.43
C GLU A 168 3.54 8.99 2.52
N MET A 169 2.94 8.15 1.66
CA MET A 169 1.51 7.79 1.74
C MET A 169 1.19 7.00 3.01
N VAL A 170 2.06 6.08 3.42
CA VAL A 170 1.93 5.37 4.70
C VAL A 170 2.03 6.33 5.87
N ASN A 171 2.96 7.29 5.82
CA ASN A 171 3.12 8.31 6.87
C ASN A 171 1.89 9.22 6.95
N LEU A 172 1.33 9.64 5.81
CA LEU A 172 0.08 10.39 5.75
C LEU A 172 -1.07 9.58 6.38
N LEU A 173 -1.20 8.31 6.01
CA LEU A 173 -2.21 7.41 6.58
C LEU A 173 -2.02 7.20 8.08
N GLY A 174 -0.78 7.13 8.55
CA GLY A 174 -0.45 6.99 9.97
C GLY A 174 -0.83 8.20 10.84
N ARG A 175 -0.96 9.39 10.24
CA ARG A 175 -1.44 10.61 10.90
C ARG A 175 -2.97 10.64 11.04
N MET A 176 -3.67 9.93 10.18
CA MET A 176 -5.13 9.86 10.17
C MET A 176 -5.63 9.08 11.39
N GLN A 177 -6.36 9.77 12.27
CA GLN A 177 -6.91 9.18 13.48
C GLN A 177 -8.13 8.32 13.19
N GLY A 178 -8.17 7.13 13.78
CA GLY A 178 -9.33 6.24 13.74
C GLY A 178 -8.98 4.79 13.41
N ASP A 179 -9.94 3.91 13.69
CA ASP A 179 -9.78 2.47 13.47
C ASP A 179 -9.68 2.12 11.98
N ASP A 180 -10.28 2.88 11.08
CA ASP A 180 -10.27 2.57 9.65
C ASP A 180 -8.92 2.85 8.99
N ALA A 181 -8.23 3.91 9.41
CA ALA A 181 -6.83 4.14 9.03
C ALA A 181 -5.92 3.01 9.53
N ALA A 182 -6.10 2.59 10.80
CA ALA A 182 -5.35 1.47 11.37
C ALA A 182 -5.65 0.14 10.63
N LYS A 183 -6.91 -0.13 10.30
CA LYS A 183 -7.31 -1.31 9.49
C LYS A 183 -6.65 -1.28 8.12
N LEU A 184 -6.66 -0.13 7.45
CA LEU A 184 -6.04 0.00 6.13
C LEU A 184 -4.52 -0.23 6.18
N LEU A 185 -3.84 0.31 7.19
CA LEU A 185 -2.43 0.00 7.45
C LEU A 185 -2.21 -1.51 7.65
N THR A 186 -3.02 -2.17 8.48
CA THR A 186 -2.90 -3.62 8.69
C THR A 186 -3.16 -4.44 7.44
N TYR A 187 -4.12 -4.01 6.60
CA TYR A 187 -4.41 -4.64 5.32
C TYR A 187 -3.18 -4.60 4.40
N HIS A 188 -2.58 -3.42 4.21
CA HIS A 188 -1.39 -3.28 3.37
C HIS A 188 -0.18 -4.02 3.96
N PHE A 189 0.00 -4.02 5.28
CA PHE A 189 1.06 -4.81 5.92
C PHE A 189 0.95 -6.30 5.57
N SER A 190 -0.23 -6.88 5.77
CA SER A 190 -0.49 -8.29 5.47
C SER A 190 -0.32 -8.61 3.98
N HIS A 191 -0.77 -7.73 3.09
CA HIS A 191 -0.59 -7.90 1.65
C HIS A 191 0.90 -7.88 1.25
N LEU A 192 1.68 -6.94 1.78
CA LEU A 192 3.11 -6.81 1.48
C LEU A 192 3.95 -7.95 2.07
N CYS A 193 3.49 -8.59 3.14
CA CYS A 193 4.14 -9.79 3.68
C CYS A 193 4.14 -10.98 2.73
N ALA A 194 3.27 -11.01 1.72
CA ALA A 194 3.30 -12.04 0.69
C ALA A 194 4.48 -11.90 -0.29
N TYR A 195 5.20 -10.77 -0.26
CA TYR A 195 6.21 -10.42 -1.25
C TYR A 195 7.55 -10.06 -0.59
N GLU A 196 8.52 -10.96 -0.69
CA GLU A 196 9.87 -10.75 -0.16
C GLU A 196 10.73 -9.92 -1.12
N SER A 197 10.78 -8.61 -0.87
CA SER A 197 11.66 -7.66 -1.54
C SER A 197 12.09 -6.53 -0.60
N GLU A 198 13.27 -5.94 -0.82
CA GLU A 198 13.79 -4.82 -0.01
C GLU A 198 12.82 -3.64 0.03
N ALA A 199 12.22 -3.28 -1.11
CA ALA A 199 11.19 -2.25 -1.21
C ALA A 199 10.01 -2.53 -0.27
N ASN A 200 9.51 -3.77 -0.26
CA ASN A 200 8.41 -4.15 0.62
C ASN A 200 8.82 -4.17 2.10
N HIS A 201 10.07 -4.52 2.42
CA HIS A 201 10.57 -4.40 3.80
C HIS A 201 10.56 -2.94 4.28
N MET A 202 10.92 -1.98 3.43
CA MET A 202 10.88 -0.54 3.76
C MET A 202 9.46 -0.04 3.98
N ILE A 203 8.51 -0.47 3.16
CA ILE A 203 7.10 -0.08 3.31
C ILE A 203 6.50 -0.75 4.55
N ARG A 204 6.72 -2.07 4.75
CA ARG A 204 6.28 -2.81 5.96
C ARG A 204 6.79 -2.17 7.25
N ALA A 205 8.06 -1.76 7.25
CA ALA A 205 8.67 -1.04 8.34
C ALA A 205 7.93 0.26 8.69
N SER A 206 7.67 1.08 7.67
CA SER A 206 6.95 2.35 7.82
C SER A 206 5.53 2.13 8.33
N ILE A 207 4.87 1.06 7.89
CA ILE A 207 3.53 0.68 8.39
C ILE A 207 3.57 0.31 9.88
N LEU A 208 4.55 -0.49 10.31
CA LEU A 208 4.68 -0.85 11.73
C LEU A 208 4.93 0.37 12.60
N GLU A 209 5.74 1.32 12.14
CA GLU A 209 5.95 2.60 12.83
C GLU A 209 4.66 3.42 12.92
N ALA A 210 3.91 3.55 11.81
CA ALA A 210 2.62 4.21 11.78
C ALA A 210 1.60 3.56 12.76
N LEU A 211 1.55 2.23 12.82
CA LEU A 211 0.71 1.49 13.80
C LEU A 211 1.19 1.71 15.24
N GLY A 212 2.50 1.83 15.46
CA GLY A 212 3.09 2.18 16.76
C GLY A 212 2.72 3.59 17.22
N ASN A 213 2.55 4.53 16.28
CA ASN A 213 2.16 5.91 16.56
C ASN A 213 0.64 6.13 16.64
N SER A 214 -0.17 5.28 16.00
CA SER A 214 -1.64 5.35 16.02
C SER A 214 -2.26 5.32 17.42
N GLU A 215 -3.33 6.07 17.68
CA GLU A 215 -4.09 6.01 18.95
C GLU A 215 -5.18 4.92 18.95
N SER A 216 -5.35 4.20 17.84
CA SER A 216 -6.38 3.16 17.69
C SER A 216 -6.04 1.89 18.49
N LEU A 217 -6.96 1.44 19.34
CA LEU A 217 -6.83 0.14 20.02
C LEU A 217 -6.79 -1.04 19.04
N TYR A 218 -7.35 -0.89 17.84
CA TYR A 218 -7.22 -1.87 16.78
C TYR A 218 -5.74 -2.03 16.36
N ALA A 219 -4.99 -0.93 16.21
CA ALA A 219 -3.56 -0.98 15.87
C ALA A 219 -2.75 -1.74 16.94
N LEU A 220 -3.00 -1.48 18.22
CA LEU A 220 -2.37 -2.22 19.33
C LEU A 220 -2.65 -3.72 19.25
N ARG A 221 -3.91 -4.11 19.03
CA ARG A 221 -4.31 -5.52 18.90
C ARG A 221 -3.63 -6.17 17.70
N ALA A 222 -3.52 -5.47 16.58
CA ALA A 222 -2.84 -5.94 15.39
C ALA A 222 -1.34 -6.17 15.67
N LEU A 223 -0.65 -5.23 16.31
CA LEU A 223 0.76 -5.37 16.69
C LEU A 223 0.99 -6.56 17.62
N LEU A 224 0.12 -6.77 18.61
CA LEU A 224 0.19 -7.94 19.50
C LEU A 224 -0.02 -9.25 18.73
N ASN A 225 -0.96 -9.29 17.78
CA ASN A 225 -1.15 -10.45 16.92
C ASN A 225 0.07 -10.69 16.03
N TYR A 226 0.66 -9.64 15.44
CA TYR A 226 1.88 -9.77 14.68
C TYR A 226 3.01 -10.32 15.56
N ALA A 227 3.23 -9.78 16.76
CA ALA A 227 4.26 -10.28 17.69
C ALA A 227 4.07 -11.77 18.04
N LYS A 228 2.81 -12.20 18.22
CA LYS A 228 2.46 -13.58 18.54
C LYS A 228 2.82 -14.56 17.41
N TYR A 229 2.61 -14.18 16.16
CA TYR A 229 2.70 -15.09 15.00
C TYR A 229 3.88 -14.81 14.07
N ASN A 230 4.75 -13.84 14.38
CA ASN A 230 5.92 -13.54 13.57
C ASN A 230 7.05 -14.54 13.85
N ASP A 231 7.56 -15.16 12.81
CA ASP A 231 8.71 -16.06 12.77
C ASP A 231 9.95 -15.41 12.12
N ASN A 232 9.86 -14.13 11.73
CA ASN A 232 10.94 -13.37 11.14
C ASN A 232 11.51 -12.35 12.15
N ASP A 233 12.72 -12.62 12.67
CA ASP A 233 13.37 -11.81 13.71
C ASP A 233 13.46 -10.33 13.37
N ARG A 234 13.81 -10.00 12.12
CA ARG A 234 13.92 -8.60 11.66
C ARG A 234 12.58 -7.88 11.74
N THR A 235 11.50 -8.54 11.33
CA THR A 235 10.15 -7.98 11.39
C THR A 235 9.65 -7.95 12.83
N PHE A 236 9.99 -8.97 13.61
CA PHE A 236 9.65 -9.07 15.02
C PHE A 236 10.24 -7.91 15.84
N GLY A 237 11.53 -7.61 15.69
CA GLY A 237 12.18 -6.47 16.37
C GLY A 237 11.52 -5.12 16.04
N ARG A 238 11.00 -4.95 14.81
CA ARG A 238 10.21 -3.75 14.43
C ARG A 238 8.82 -3.73 15.08
N VAL A 239 8.14 -4.88 15.18
CA VAL A 239 6.88 -4.99 15.92
C VAL A 239 7.11 -4.66 17.40
N VAL A 240 8.18 -5.17 18.01
CA VAL A 240 8.57 -4.86 19.39
C VAL A 240 8.81 -3.37 19.57
N SER A 241 9.52 -2.73 18.63
CA SER A 241 9.75 -1.28 18.65
C SER A 241 8.44 -0.48 18.60
N ALA A 242 7.48 -0.89 17.77
CA ALA A 242 6.14 -0.29 17.73
C ALA A 242 5.35 -0.53 19.03
N LEU A 243 5.49 -1.70 19.67
CA LEU A 243 4.90 -1.98 20.97
C LEU A 243 5.51 -1.10 22.08
N ILE A 244 6.82 -0.80 22.04
CA ILE A 244 7.43 0.14 23.01
C ILE A 244 6.77 1.53 22.93
N LEU A 245 6.41 2.00 21.73
CA LEU A 245 5.68 3.26 21.57
C LEU A 245 4.29 3.20 22.21
N TRP A 246 3.61 2.05 22.12
CA TRP A 246 2.35 1.81 22.79
C TRP A 246 2.44 1.80 24.32
N ASP A 247 3.50 1.23 24.88
CA ASP A 247 3.67 1.18 26.34
C ASP A 247 3.73 2.59 26.95
N LYS A 248 4.38 3.53 26.25
CA LYS A 248 4.49 4.95 26.65
C LYS A 248 3.16 5.70 26.67
N LYS A 249 2.15 5.22 25.92
CA LYS A 249 0.83 5.89 25.80
C LYS A 249 -0.33 5.05 26.35
N MET A 250 -0.04 3.87 26.91
CA MET A 250 -1.05 2.94 27.43
C MET A 250 -1.99 3.59 28.46
N ASP A 251 -1.46 4.49 29.29
CA ASP A 251 -2.23 5.11 30.36
C ASP A 251 -3.30 6.07 29.85
N LYS A 252 -3.11 6.64 28.65
CA LYS A 252 -4.07 7.52 27.97
C LYS A 252 -5.23 6.75 27.31
N THR A 253 -5.15 5.42 27.26
CA THR A 253 -6.19 4.59 26.65
C THR A 253 -7.43 4.49 27.54
N LYS A 254 -8.59 4.26 26.91
CA LYS A 254 -9.88 4.05 27.58
C LYS A 254 -10.05 2.66 28.21
N MET A 255 -8.98 1.87 28.29
CA MET A 255 -9.00 0.52 28.87
C MET A 255 -9.04 0.59 30.40
N THR A 256 -9.58 -0.45 31.03
CA THR A 256 -9.53 -0.61 32.50
C THR A 256 -8.10 -0.92 32.97
N ASP A 257 -7.79 -0.66 34.24
CA ASP A 257 -6.45 -0.94 34.79
C ASP A 257 -6.07 -2.41 34.69
N HIS A 258 -7.04 -3.31 34.88
CA HIS A 258 -6.85 -4.74 34.70
C HIS A 258 -6.48 -5.09 33.24
N GLU A 259 -7.18 -4.52 32.26
CA GLU A 259 -6.85 -4.72 30.85
C GLU A 259 -5.49 -4.14 30.48
N LYS A 260 -5.17 -2.93 30.96
CA LYS A 260 -3.85 -2.31 30.76
C LYS A 260 -2.74 -3.20 31.31
N GLN A 261 -2.90 -3.73 32.52
CA GLN A 261 -1.93 -4.62 33.13
C GLN A 261 -1.75 -5.91 32.32
N ALA A 262 -2.84 -6.53 31.87
CA ALA A 262 -2.78 -7.74 31.04
C ALA A 262 -2.05 -7.50 29.71
N VAL A 263 -2.30 -6.35 29.08
CA VAL A 263 -1.61 -5.96 27.85
C VAL A 263 -0.13 -5.69 28.09
N ARG A 264 0.22 -4.92 29.14
CA ARG A 264 1.62 -4.65 29.50
C ARG A 264 2.40 -5.93 29.78
N THR A 265 1.79 -6.92 30.45
CA THR A 265 2.41 -8.23 30.66
C THR A 265 2.74 -8.91 29.33
N LYS A 266 1.79 -9.00 28.39
CA LYS A 266 2.05 -9.57 27.05
C LYS A 266 3.12 -8.81 26.27
N MET A 267 3.11 -7.49 26.34
CA MET A 267 4.12 -6.67 25.68
C MET A 267 5.52 -6.96 26.23
N LYS A 268 5.67 -7.07 27.55
CA LYS A 268 6.93 -7.46 28.20
C LYS A 268 7.39 -8.86 27.81
N GLU A 269 6.47 -9.83 27.71
CA GLU A 269 6.79 -11.18 27.23
C GLU A 269 7.43 -11.13 25.83
N TYR A 270 6.85 -10.36 24.91
CA TYR A 270 7.41 -10.22 23.56
C TYR A 270 8.74 -9.44 23.54
N MET A 271 8.86 -8.37 24.32
CA MET A 271 10.12 -7.61 24.44
C MET A 271 11.27 -8.45 25.00
N ASN A 272 10.99 -9.34 25.95
CA ASN A 272 12.00 -10.20 26.55
C ASN A 272 12.43 -11.33 25.60
N ARG A 273 11.53 -11.84 24.75
CA ARG A 273 11.87 -12.83 23.71
C ARG A 273 12.94 -12.30 22.76
N ASP A 274 12.76 -11.06 22.30
CA ASP A 274 13.69 -10.36 21.39
C ASP A 274 15.10 -10.22 22.00
N GLN A 275 15.19 -10.00 23.31
CA GLN A 275 16.48 -9.91 24.01
C GLN A 275 17.16 -11.29 24.18
N SER A 276 16.38 -12.35 24.40
CA SER A 276 16.92 -13.70 24.61
C SER A 276 17.48 -14.33 23.32
N GLU A 277 16.89 -14.02 22.17
CA GLU A 277 17.37 -14.51 20.86
C GLU A 277 18.64 -13.78 20.41
N ASN A 278 18.79 -12.49 20.76
CA ASN A 278 19.97 -11.69 20.43
C ASN A 278 21.19 -11.90 21.36
N HIS A 279 21.04 -12.56 22.51
CA HIS A 279 22.17 -12.84 23.44
C HIS A 279 22.93 -14.14 23.13
N TYR A 280 22.43 -14.97 22.22
CA TYR A 280 23.05 -16.25 21.82
C TYR A 280 23.43 -16.31 20.32
N GLY A 281 23.40 -15.17 19.62
CA GLY A 281 23.81 -15.02 18.21
C GLY A 281 25.23 -14.47 18.04
#